data_AF-A0A820T0A9-F1
#
_entry.id   AF-A0A820T0A9-F1
#
_cell.length_a   1.000
_cell.length_b   1.000
_cell.length_c   1.000
_cell.angle_alpha   90.00
_cell.angle_beta   90.00
_cell.angle_gamma   90.00
#
_symmetry.space_group_name_H-M   'P 1'
#
loop_
_entity.id
_entity.type
_entity.pdbx_description
1 polymer ?
#
loop_
_entity_poly.entity_id
_entity_poly.type
_entity_poly.pdbx_seq_one_letter_code
_entity_poly.pdbx_strand_id
1 'polypeptide(L)'
;MGVHYWYDNRLDKECDEIFPIFLMYNKGKLAGFGWVLAGKYEYTKRTEPVPYGAVAKFMRIVPTCLEKFFVDLGGFTAMHLYFNTAPSNLLC
;
A
#
# COMPACT_ATOMS: atom_id res chain seq x y z
N MET A 1 -4.28 7.01 8.79
CA MET A 1 -4.29 5.81 7.91
C MET A 1 -4.01 4.60 8.79
N GLY A 2 -4.86 3.57 8.77
CA GLY A 2 -4.65 2.42 9.65
C GLY A 2 -3.30 1.72 9.44
N VAL A 3 -2.98 0.77 10.31
CA VAL A 3 -1.80 -0.10 10.13
C VAL A 3 -2.05 -0.99 8.91
N HIS A 4 -1.18 -0.85 7.91
CA HIS A 4 -1.24 -1.65 6.70
C HIS A 4 -0.51 -2.98 6.93
N TYR A 5 -1.21 -4.07 6.68
CA TYR A 5 -0.69 -5.43 6.73
C TYR A 5 -0.53 -5.97 5.32
N TRP A 6 0.68 -6.44 5.03
CA TRP A 6 1.07 -7.04 3.76
C TRP A 6 1.40 -8.51 4.00
N TYR A 7 0.78 -9.40 3.24
CA TYR A 7 0.94 -10.84 3.42
C TYR A 7 2.35 -11.29 3.04
N ASP A 8 2.98 -12.07 3.94
CA ASP A 8 4.29 -12.70 3.76
C ASP A 8 5.39 -11.72 3.29
N ASN A 9 5.42 -10.49 3.82
CA ASN A 9 6.37 -9.49 3.36
C ASN A 9 7.78 -9.74 3.93
N ARG A 10 8.77 -9.94 3.05
CA ARG A 10 10.19 -10.18 3.38
C ARG A 10 11.09 -9.30 2.51
N LEU A 11 12.32 -9.04 2.96
CA LEU A 11 13.25 -8.13 2.26
C LEU A 11 13.66 -8.66 0.88
N ASP A 12 13.86 -9.97 0.79
CA ASP A 12 14.32 -10.74 -0.37
C ASP A 12 13.16 -11.30 -1.21
N LYS A 13 11.97 -10.68 -1.11
CA LYS A 13 10.80 -11.11 -1.90
C LYS A 13 10.98 -10.75 -3.37
N GLU A 14 10.67 -11.67 -4.27
CA GLU A 14 10.65 -11.35 -5.71
C GLU A 14 9.44 -10.48 -6.07
N CYS A 15 9.56 -9.64 -7.10
CA CYS A 15 8.50 -8.68 -7.46
C CYS A 15 7.17 -9.35 -7.83
N ASP A 16 7.23 -10.53 -8.44
CA ASP A 16 6.09 -11.32 -8.89
C ASP A 16 5.41 -12.09 -7.75
N GLU A 17 6.09 -12.24 -6.61
CA GLU A 17 5.52 -12.81 -5.38
C GLU A 17 4.77 -11.78 -4.53
N ILE A 18 4.84 -10.48 -4.86
CA ILE A 18 4.13 -9.44 -4.12
C ILE A 18 2.63 -9.61 -4.33
N PHE A 19 1.93 -9.95 -3.24
CA PHE A 19 0.49 -9.96 -3.25
C PHE A 19 -0.03 -8.51 -3.29
N PRO A 20 -0.80 -8.10 -4.31
CA PRO A 20 -1.11 -6.70 -4.54
C PRO A 20 -2.21 -6.17 -3.62
N ILE A 21 -2.68 -6.96 -2.64
CA ILE A 21 -3.72 -6.58 -1.69
C ILE A 21 -3.11 -6.45 -0.30
N PHE A 22 -3.48 -5.38 0.40
CA PHE A 22 -3.12 -5.15 1.80
C PHE A 22 -4.38 -4.98 2.65
N LEU A 23 -4.29 -5.38 3.91
CA LEU A 23 -5.35 -5.15 4.90
C LEU A 23 -5.02 -3.89 5.70
N MET A 24 -6.04 -3.19 6.18
CA MET A 24 -5.88 -2.04 7.06
C MET A 24 -6.56 -2.28 8.39
N TYR A 25 -5.81 -2.11 9.48
CA TYR A 25 -6.30 -2.25 10.84
C TYR A 25 -6.30 -0.90 11.56
N ASN A 26 -7.33 -0.67 12.36
CA ASN A 26 -7.44 0.48 13.26
C ASN A 26 -7.70 -0.04 14.68
N LYS A 27 -6.80 0.25 15.62
CA LYS A 27 -6.84 -0.26 17.00
C LYS A 27 -7.05 -1.79 17.08
N GLY A 28 -6.34 -2.52 16.21
CA GLY A 28 -6.41 -3.99 16.13
C GLY A 28 -7.65 -4.56 15.44
N LYS A 29 -8.61 -3.73 15.00
CA LYS A 29 -9.79 -4.18 14.24
C LYS A 29 -9.59 -3.96 12.76
N LEU A 30 -10.01 -4.93 11.94
CA LEU A 30 -10.01 -4.79 10.48
C LEU A 30 -10.96 -3.64 10.09
N ALA A 31 -10.42 -2.62 9.43
CA ALA A 31 -11.11 -1.38 9.12
C ALA A 31 -11.20 -1.09 7.62
N GLY A 32 -10.56 -1.92 6.80
CA GLY A 32 -10.62 -1.86 5.35
C GLY A 32 -9.53 -2.71 4.73
N PHE A 33 -9.40 -2.60 3.42
CA PHE A 33 -8.33 -3.19 2.63
C PHE A 33 -8.03 -2.26 1.46
N GLY A 34 -6.97 -2.54 0.73
CA GLY A 34 -6.67 -1.83 -0.49
C GLY A 34 -5.84 -2.69 -1.42
N TRP A 35 -5.59 -2.17 -2.60
CA TRP A 35 -4.71 -2.80 -3.54
C TRP A 35 -3.74 -1.81 -4.15
N VAL A 36 -2.60 -2.34 -4.60
CA VAL A 36 -1.59 -1.60 -5.34
C VAL A 36 -1.54 -2.07 -6.77
N LEU A 37 -1.46 -1.09 -7.66
CA LEU A 37 -1.23 -1.27 -9.08
C LEU A 37 0.20 -0.84 -9.36
N ALA A 38 0.94 -1.67 -10.09
CA ALA A 38 2.26 -1.32 -10.57
C ALA A 38 2.14 -0.13 -11.54
N GLY A 39 2.97 0.90 -11.34
CA GLY A 39 2.93 2.14 -12.11
C GLY A 39 2.37 3.35 -11.36
N LYS A 40 2.86 4.52 -11.76
CA LYS A 40 2.34 5.82 -11.31
C LYS A 40 1.21 6.28 -12.22
N TYR A 41 -0.02 6.11 -11.76
CA TYR A 41 -1.21 6.64 -12.43
C TYR A 41 -1.56 8.04 -11.90
N GLU A 42 -2.37 8.77 -12.65
CA GLU A 42 -2.86 10.07 -12.22
C GLU A 42 -3.71 9.94 -10.94
N TYR A 43 -3.62 10.97 -10.10
CA TYR A 43 -4.43 11.06 -8.90
C TYR A 43 -5.90 11.21 -9.27
N THR A 44 -6.77 10.42 -8.64
CA THR A 44 -8.23 10.54 -8.79
C THR A 44 -8.91 10.47 -7.42
N LYS A 45 -10.25 10.57 -7.40
CA LYS A 45 -11.03 10.32 -6.18
C LYS A 45 -10.91 8.88 -5.66
N ARG A 46 -10.39 7.95 -6.46
CA ARG A 46 -10.34 6.50 -6.16
C ARG A 46 -8.91 5.98 -6.02
N THR A 47 -7.94 6.61 -6.68
CA THR A 47 -6.57 6.12 -6.80
C THR A 47 -5.57 7.20 -6.39
N GLU A 48 -4.55 6.80 -5.64
CA GLU A 48 -3.48 7.69 -5.21
C GLU A 48 -2.11 7.14 -5.60
N PRO A 49 -1.31 7.89 -6.39
CA PRO A 49 0.08 7.52 -6.62
C PRO A 49 0.84 7.64 -5.30
N VAL A 50 1.61 6.61 -4.97
CA VAL A 50 2.34 6.54 -3.71
C VAL A 50 3.71 7.20 -3.87
N PRO A 51 4.04 8.23 -3.06
CA PRO A 51 5.39 8.79 -3.03
C PRO A 51 6.39 7.77 -2.46
N TYR A 52 7.58 7.67 -3.04
CA TYR A 52 8.64 6.76 -2.56
C TYR A 52 8.94 6.91 -1.06
N GLY A 53 9.07 8.15 -0.58
CA GLY A 53 9.30 8.44 0.84
C GLY A 53 8.13 8.11 1.79
N ALA A 54 6.97 7.73 1.25
CA ALA A 54 5.82 7.31 2.04
C ALA A 54 5.77 5.78 2.26
N VAL A 55 6.48 4.98 1.45
CA VAL A 55 6.38 3.51 1.47
C VAL A 55 6.68 2.92 2.85
N ALA A 56 7.77 3.36 3.47
CA ALA A 56 8.15 2.91 4.82
C ALA A 56 7.16 3.33 5.92
N LYS A 57 6.21 4.23 5.65
CA LYS A 57 5.17 4.63 6.62
C LYS A 57 4.04 3.62 6.70
N PHE A 58 3.84 2.81 5.67
CA PHE A 58 2.75 1.82 5.59
C PHE A 58 3.23 0.42 5.19
N MET A 59 4.53 0.20 5.02
CA MET A 59 5.14 -1.12 4.94
C MET A 59 6.20 -1.25 6.02
N ARG A 60 5.99 -2.15 6.99
CA ARG A 60 6.97 -2.41 8.06
C ARG A 60 8.28 -2.98 7.52
N ILE A 61 8.17 -3.89 6.56
CA ILE A 61 9.28 -4.46 5.79
C ILE A 61 9.02 -4.03 4.36
N VAL A 62 9.98 -3.37 3.73
CA VAL A 62 9.89 -2.93 2.33
C VAL A 62 10.76 -3.89 1.51
N PRO A 63 10.18 -4.77 0.67
CA PRO A 63 10.96 -5.61 -0.23
C PRO A 63 11.89 -4.75 -1.09
N THR A 64 13.15 -5.18 -1.23
CA THR A 64 14.14 -4.46 -2.05
C THR A 64 13.70 -4.37 -3.51
N CYS A 65 12.96 -5.38 -3.97
CA CYS A 65 12.43 -5.46 -5.32
C CYS A 65 11.45 -4.31 -5.66
N LEU A 66 10.80 -3.67 -4.68
CA LEU A 66 9.93 -2.51 -4.91
C LEU A 66 10.67 -1.31 -5.50
N GLU A 67 11.99 -1.21 -5.29
CA GLU A 67 12.80 -0.18 -5.94
C GLU A 67 12.65 -0.23 -7.47
N LYS A 68 12.58 -1.44 -8.05
CA LYS A 68 12.34 -1.63 -9.49
C LYS A 68 11.01 -1.02 -9.94
N PHE A 69 9.95 -1.10 -9.13
CA PHE A 69 8.68 -0.45 -9.48
C PHE A 69 8.80 1.07 -9.52
N PHE A 70 9.60 1.67 -8.63
CA PHE A 70 9.84 3.11 -8.65
C PHE A 70 10.73 3.57 -9.80
N VAL A 71 11.78 2.81 -10.11
CA VAL A 71 12.72 3.13 -11.19
C VAL A 71 12.10 2.86 -12.56
N ASP A 72 11.50 1.68 -12.77
CA ASP A 72 11.07 1.23 -14.09
C ASP A 72 9.65 1.70 -14.44
N LEU A 73 8.76 1.83 -13.44
CA LEU A 73 7.33 2.14 -13.63
C LEU A 73 6.92 3.48 -13.01
N GLY A 74 7.87 4.23 -12.44
CA GLY A 74 7.63 5.51 -11.77
C GLY A 74 6.94 5.39 -10.40
N GLY A 75 6.72 4.17 -9.90
CA GLY A 75 6.15 3.87 -8.59
C GLY A 75 4.99 2.89 -8.65
N PHE A 76 4.12 2.95 -7.65
CA PHE A 76 2.85 2.24 -7.63
C PHE A 76 1.73 3.15 -7.16
N THR A 77 0.51 2.76 -7.48
CA THR A 77 -0.70 3.52 -7.15
C THR A 77 -1.59 2.66 -6.27
N ALA A 78 -2.00 3.21 -5.14
CA ALA A 78 -2.88 2.55 -4.20
C ALA A 78 -4.35 2.93 -4.46
N MET A 79 -5.25 1.99 -4.20
CA MET A 79 -6.67 2.26 -3.99
C MET A 79 -7.10 1.65 -2.65
N HIS A 80 -7.88 2.42 -1.91
CA HIS A 80 -8.37 2.04 -0.59
C HIS A 80 -9.87 1.78 -0.59
N LEU A 81 -10.29 0.70 0.08
CA LEU A 81 -11.67 0.34 0.37
C LEU A 81 -11.85 0.29 1.89
N TYR A 82 -12.58 1.27 2.42
CA TYR A 82 -12.80 1.40 3.85
C TYR A 82 -14.10 0.75 4.27
N PHE A 83 -14.11 0.07 5.41
CA PHE A 83 -15.32 -0.44 6.07
C PHE A 83 -15.95 0.62 6.99
N ASN A 84 -15.74 1.89 6.66
CA ASN A 84 -16.19 3.05 7.41
C ASN A 84 -16.62 4.15 6.42
N THR A 85 -17.36 5.14 6.91
CA THR A 85 -17.92 6.23 6.11
C THR A 85 -16.90 7.22 5.58
N ALA A 86 -15.70 7.31 6.21
CA ALA A 86 -14.65 8.22 5.79
C ALA A 86 -13.23 7.69 6.10
N PRO A 87 -12.23 7.94 5.22
CA PRO A 87 -10.83 7.59 5.46
C PRO A 87 -10.25 8.24 6.72
N SER A 88 -10.69 9.46 7.03
CA SER A 88 -10.25 10.25 8.18
C SER A 88 -10.56 9.60 9.53
N ASN A 89 -11.45 8.60 9.56
CA ASN A 89 -11.77 7.86 10.78
C ASN A 89 -10.70 6.82 11.15
N LEU A 90 -9.70 6.60 10.29
CA LEU A 90 -8.56 5.74 10.56
C LEU A 90 -7.40 6.54 11.18
N LEU A 91 -7.28 6.47 12.50
CA LEU A 91 -6.15 7.02 13.24
C LEU A 91 -4.97 6.03 13.16
N CYS A 92 -3.77 6.56 12.87
CA CYS A 92 -2.52 5.81 13.01
C CYS A 92 -2.22 5.60 14.50
#